data_AF-A0A4P6KY99-F1
#
_entry.id   AF-A0A4P6KY99-F1
#
_cell.length_a   1.000
_cell.length_b   1.000
_cell.length_c   1.000
_cell.angle_alpha   90.00
_cell.angle_beta   90.00
_cell.angle_gamma   90.00
#
_symmetry.space_group_name_H-M   'P 1'
#
loop_
_entity.id
_entity.type
_entity.pdbx_description
1 polymer ?
#
loop_
_entity_poly.entity_id
_entity_poly.type
_entity_poly.pdbx_seq_one_letter_code
_entity_poly.pdbx_strand_id
1 'polypeptide(L)'
;MRPYPTAIQVTALLLTACALAACGGGSSSSTSPTPSPASGGQGIAVGEPAPGAPALDLFIAQARGADCAENRNRLFVIDKDLVLWDRAGNCPDMSWNVTLYRTTPGTMLCTAGDTIAGPRTTCTDERYRALVETVVANLAKPDLGLGGAYKIEPVPFDKDGKLPSSAAGQP
;
A
#
# COMPACT_ATOMS: atom_id res chain seq x y z
N MET A 1 6.66 9.64 -45.95
CA MET A 1 8.05 9.50 -45.45
C MET A 1 8.58 10.89 -45.14
N ARG A 2 8.77 11.22 -43.86
CA ARG A 2 9.35 12.49 -43.39
C ARG A 2 10.55 12.14 -42.50
N PRO A 3 11.75 12.69 -42.73
CA PRO A 3 12.93 12.39 -41.94
C PRO A 3 12.93 13.20 -40.64
N TYR A 4 13.27 12.54 -39.53
CA TYR A 4 13.64 13.17 -38.26
C TYR A 4 15.13 13.57 -38.29
N PRO A 5 15.51 14.78 -37.83
CA PRO A 5 16.90 15.07 -37.54
C PRO A 5 17.31 14.57 -36.16
N THR A 6 18.45 13.90 -36.15
CA THR A 6 19.23 13.35 -35.04
C THR A 6 20.03 14.44 -34.30
N ALA A 7 19.99 14.36 -32.95
CA ALA A 7 21.07 14.50 -31.94
C ALA A 7 22.09 15.68 -31.96
N ILE A 8 22.77 15.86 -30.80
CA ILE A 8 23.97 16.69 -30.47
C ILE A 8 23.58 17.97 -29.67
N GLN A 9 24.09 18.31 -28.46
CA GLN A 9 25.15 17.78 -27.59
C GLN A 9 25.21 18.51 -26.21
N VAL A 10 25.92 17.88 -25.25
CA VAL A 10 26.93 18.43 -24.30
C VAL A 10 26.53 19.48 -23.22
N THR A 11 26.52 18.96 -21.98
CA THR A 11 27.36 19.37 -20.82
C THR A 11 27.18 20.74 -20.17
N ALA A 12 26.90 20.73 -18.85
CA ALA A 12 27.60 21.57 -17.87
C ALA A 12 27.42 21.05 -16.43
N LEU A 13 28.54 20.72 -15.79
CA LEU A 13 28.72 20.55 -14.35
C LEU A 13 28.45 21.88 -13.61
N LEU A 14 27.90 21.83 -12.39
CA LEU A 14 28.21 22.81 -11.34
C LEU A 14 28.02 22.21 -9.94
N LEU A 15 29.14 22.15 -9.21
CA LEU A 15 29.25 21.81 -7.79
C LEU A 15 28.61 22.88 -6.90
N THR A 16 28.07 22.50 -5.74
CA THR A 16 28.25 23.29 -4.50
C THR A 16 28.13 22.38 -3.27
N ALA A 17 29.20 22.36 -2.47
CA ALA A 17 29.30 21.74 -1.15
C ALA A 17 29.23 22.82 -0.06
N CYS A 18 28.59 22.52 1.08
CA CYS A 18 28.74 23.12 2.42
C CYS A 18 27.67 22.45 3.33
N ALA A 19 27.82 22.15 4.61
CA ALA A 19 28.91 22.29 5.57
C ALA A 19 28.65 21.33 6.76
N LEU A 20 29.71 21.02 7.51
CA LEU A 20 29.73 20.21 8.72
C LEU A 20 28.95 20.88 9.88
N ALA A 21 28.21 20.09 10.65
CA ALA A 21 27.94 20.38 12.07
C ALA A 21 28.40 19.18 12.90
N ALA A 22 29.28 19.49 13.84
CA ALA A 22 30.01 18.57 14.69
C ALA A 22 29.31 18.31 16.03
N CYS A 23 29.78 17.25 16.70
CA CYS A 23 29.93 17.11 18.15
C CYS A 23 28.68 16.85 19.00
N GLY A 24 28.73 15.72 19.69
CA GLY A 24 27.83 15.37 20.80
C GLY A 24 28.13 13.97 21.33
N GLY A 25 29.33 13.79 21.91
CA GLY A 25 29.70 12.57 22.63
C GLY A 25 29.13 12.54 24.06
N GLY A 26 28.99 11.34 24.62
CA GLY A 26 28.64 11.16 26.04
C GLY A 26 28.42 9.69 26.39
N SER A 27 29.41 9.11 27.08
CA SER A 27 29.57 7.70 27.44
C SER A 27 28.66 7.17 28.55
N SER A 28 28.70 5.83 28.69
CA SER A 28 28.48 5.01 29.91
C SER A 28 26.99 4.66 30.19
N SER A 29 26.58 3.45 30.55
CA SER A 29 27.25 2.30 31.15
C SER A 29 26.43 1.02 30.94
N SER A 30 27.12 -0.10 30.99
CA SER A 30 26.62 -1.45 31.15
C SER A 30 25.62 -1.59 32.32
N THR A 31 24.44 -2.17 32.09
CA THR A 31 23.81 -3.13 33.04
C THR A 31 22.62 -3.83 32.37
N SER A 32 22.79 -5.10 32.05
CA SER A 32 21.72 -6.12 32.15
C SER A 32 21.95 -6.88 33.46
N PRO A 33 21.00 -7.68 34.00
CA PRO A 33 19.54 -7.66 33.87
C PRO A 33 18.86 -7.55 35.26
N THR A 34 17.58 -7.21 35.32
CA THR A 34 16.74 -7.54 36.50
C THR A 34 15.34 -7.88 36.03
N PRO A 35 14.79 -9.07 36.35
CA PRO A 35 13.44 -9.44 35.99
C PRO A 35 12.41 -9.03 37.04
N SER A 36 11.23 -8.65 36.54
CA SER A 36 9.89 -8.67 37.19
C SER A 36 9.56 -7.61 38.25
N PRO A 37 8.25 -7.34 38.55
CA PRO A 37 7.01 -7.60 37.80
C PRO A 37 6.11 -6.34 37.61
N ALA A 38 5.10 -6.52 36.76
CA ALA A 38 3.84 -5.76 36.63
C ALA A 38 3.62 -4.48 37.47
N SER A 39 3.34 -3.36 36.80
CA SER A 39 2.18 -2.50 37.09
C SER A 39 2.16 -1.23 36.24
N GLY A 40 0.95 -0.82 35.87
CA GLY A 40 0.63 0.59 35.66
C GLY A 40 0.51 1.00 34.21
N GLY A 41 -0.71 0.90 33.68
CA GLY A 41 -1.07 1.43 32.38
C GLY A 41 -0.68 2.90 32.22
N GLN A 42 -0.10 3.21 31.07
CA GLN A 42 0.07 4.57 30.59
C GLN A 42 -0.24 4.59 29.10
N GLY A 43 -1.28 5.37 28.76
CA GLY A 43 -1.55 5.92 27.44
C GLY A 43 -1.69 4.90 26.29
N ILE A 44 -2.90 4.39 26.08
CA ILE A 44 -3.28 3.90 24.75
C ILE A 44 -3.25 5.12 23.82
N ALA A 45 -2.17 5.27 23.07
CA ALA A 45 -2.16 6.12 21.90
C ALA A 45 -3.30 5.61 21.00
N VAL A 46 -4.31 6.46 20.79
CA VAL A 46 -5.40 6.18 19.87
C VAL A 46 -4.77 6.06 18.48
N GLY A 47 -4.64 4.84 17.96
CA GLY A 47 -4.36 4.62 16.54
C GLY A 47 -3.30 3.60 16.16
N GLU A 48 -2.59 2.95 17.08
CA GLU A 48 -1.62 1.93 16.67
C GLU A 48 -2.35 0.59 16.37
N PRO A 49 -2.25 0.04 15.14
CA PRO A 49 -2.87 -1.25 14.81
C PRO A 49 -2.37 -2.34 15.76
N ALA A 50 -3.25 -3.25 16.16
CA ALA A 50 -2.84 -4.41 16.95
C ALA A 50 -1.65 -5.12 16.28
N PRO A 51 -0.69 -5.70 17.04
CA PRO A 51 0.45 -6.39 16.46
C PRO A 51 0.00 -7.44 15.43
N GLY A 52 0.42 -7.26 14.17
CA GLY A 52 0.04 -8.15 13.07
C GLY A 52 -1.26 -7.81 12.34
N ALA A 53 -1.99 -6.78 12.76
CA ALA A 53 -3.13 -6.26 12.00
C ALA A 53 -2.65 -5.31 10.88
N PRO A 54 -3.43 -5.15 9.79
CA PRO A 54 -3.08 -4.23 8.73
C PRO A 54 -3.16 -2.78 9.17
N ALA A 55 -2.19 -1.96 8.76
CA ALA A 55 -2.17 -0.52 8.99
C ALA A 55 -3.14 0.20 8.03
N LEU A 56 -4.44 0.01 8.26
CA LEU A 56 -5.50 0.46 7.34
C LEU A 56 -5.45 1.97 7.05
N ASP A 57 -5.10 2.81 8.02
CA ASP A 57 -4.98 4.25 7.80
C ASP A 57 -3.94 4.61 6.73
N LEU A 58 -2.83 3.85 6.66
CA LEU A 58 -1.80 4.06 5.63
C LEU A 58 -2.29 3.63 4.25
N PHE A 59 -3.01 2.51 4.17
CA PHE A 59 -3.63 2.08 2.91
C PHE A 59 -4.70 3.05 2.43
N ILE A 60 -5.53 3.56 3.34
CA ILE A 60 -6.56 4.55 3.04
C ILE A 60 -5.90 5.85 2.56
N ALA A 61 -4.84 6.32 3.22
CA ALA A 61 -4.09 7.50 2.78
C ALA A 61 -3.49 7.30 1.38
N GLN A 62 -2.89 6.13 1.13
CA GLN A 62 -2.36 5.78 -0.20
C GLN A 62 -3.46 5.75 -1.26
N ALA A 63 -4.59 5.12 -0.97
CA ALA A 63 -5.70 5.03 -1.90
C ALA A 63 -6.31 6.40 -2.20
N ARG A 64 -6.43 7.29 -1.21
CA ARG A 64 -6.92 8.66 -1.39
C ARG A 64 -5.99 9.50 -2.29
N GLY A 65 -4.68 9.34 -2.14
CA GLY A 65 -3.68 10.04 -2.95
C GLY A 65 -3.40 9.42 -4.31
N ALA A 66 -4.19 8.44 -4.75
CA ALA A 66 -3.88 7.68 -5.95
C ALA A 66 -4.39 8.34 -7.24
N ASP A 67 -3.48 8.46 -8.20
CA ASP A 67 -3.82 8.78 -9.59
C ASP A 67 -4.45 7.58 -10.31
N CYS A 68 -5.11 7.84 -11.44
CA CYS A 68 -5.68 6.81 -12.31
C CYS A 68 -6.68 5.91 -11.57
N ALA A 69 -7.48 6.52 -10.70
CA ALA A 69 -8.39 5.81 -9.80
C ALA A 69 -9.81 6.39 -9.85
N GLU A 70 -10.16 7.11 -10.92
CA GLU A 70 -11.42 7.84 -11.07
C GLU A 70 -12.60 6.87 -11.25
N ASN A 71 -12.38 5.72 -11.90
CA ASN A 71 -13.41 4.73 -12.19
C ASN A 71 -13.59 3.73 -11.03
N ARG A 72 -12.49 3.34 -10.39
CA ARG A 72 -12.49 2.36 -9.29
C ARG A 72 -11.33 2.63 -8.36
N ASN A 73 -11.62 2.56 -7.06
CA ASN A 73 -10.61 2.67 -6.02
C ASN A 73 -11.15 1.99 -4.76
N ARG A 74 -10.74 0.75 -4.51
CA ARG A 74 -11.33 -0.12 -3.49
C ARG A 74 -10.23 -0.85 -2.74
N LEU A 75 -10.38 -0.91 -1.42
CA LEU A 75 -9.50 -1.66 -0.54
C LEU A 75 -10.28 -2.83 0.05
N PHE A 76 -9.61 -3.98 0.14
CA PHE A 76 -10.15 -5.19 0.74
C PHE A 76 -9.10 -5.78 1.69
N VAL A 77 -9.53 -6.18 2.88
CA VAL A 77 -8.73 -7.04 3.76
C VAL A 77 -9.12 -8.49 3.49
N ILE A 78 -8.12 -9.34 3.29
CA ILE A 78 -8.28 -10.78 3.08
C ILE A 78 -7.65 -11.49 4.28
N ASP A 79 -8.41 -12.35 4.97
CA ASP A 79 -7.99 -13.16 6.12
C ASP A 79 -7.31 -12.40 7.29
N LYS A 80 -7.49 -11.07 7.32
CA LYS A 80 -6.92 -10.12 8.30
C LYS A 80 -5.41 -9.90 8.21
N ASP A 81 -4.70 -10.50 7.28
CA ASP A 81 -3.24 -10.36 7.15
C ASP A 81 -2.77 -9.90 5.76
N LEU A 82 -3.68 -9.86 4.79
CA LEU A 82 -3.47 -9.35 3.45
C LEU A 82 -4.37 -8.15 3.17
N VAL A 83 -3.85 -7.20 2.39
CA VAL A 83 -4.61 -6.07 1.87
C VAL A 83 -4.52 -6.06 0.36
N LEU A 84 -5.67 -6.14 -0.29
CA LEU A 84 -5.79 -5.99 -1.73
C LEU A 84 -6.29 -4.59 -2.05
N TRP A 85 -5.55 -3.91 -2.90
CA TRP A 85 -5.92 -2.61 -3.45
C TRP A 85 -6.22 -2.74 -4.92
N ASP A 86 -7.44 -2.42 -5.31
CA ASP A 86 -7.92 -2.44 -6.69
C ASP A 86 -8.26 -1.02 -7.14
N ARG A 87 -7.57 -0.55 -8.17
CA ARG A 87 -7.79 0.76 -8.78
C ARG A 87 -7.95 0.66 -10.29
N ALA A 88 -8.76 1.56 -10.84
CA ALA A 88 -8.88 1.75 -12.28
C ALA A 88 -9.29 3.19 -12.59
N GLY A 89 -8.85 3.68 -13.73
CA GLY A 89 -9.02 5.06 -14.16
C GLY A 89 -8.84 5.23 -15.65
N ASN A 90 -8.92 6.46 -16.12
CA ASN A 90 -8.76 6.78 -17.53
C ASN A 90 -7.32 7.22 -17.82
N CYS A 91 -6.39 6.28 -17.76
CA CYS A 91 -4.98 6.54 -18.00
C CYS A 91 -4.46 5.85 -19.26
N PRO A 92 -3.55 6.49 -20.03
CA PRO A 92 -2.99 5.91 -21.25
C PRO A 92 -2.17 4.64 -21.01
N ASP A 93 -1.61 4.50 -19.82
CA ASP A 93 -0.92 3.33 -19.30
C ASP A 93 -1.42 3.08 -17.88
N MET A 94 -1.39 1.82 -17.43
CA MET A 94 -1.95 1.41 -16.13
C MET A 94 -3.40 1.89 -15.91
N SER A 95 -4.27 1.75 -16.93
CA SER A 95 -5.70 2.05 -16.80
C SER A 95 -6.39 1.24 -15.68
N TRP A 96 -5.80 0.12 -15.27
CA TRP A 96 -6.16 -0.60 -14.06
C TRP A 96 -4.96 -1.25 -13.38
N ASN A 97 -5.05 -1.39 -12.06
CA ASN A 97 -4.05 -2.08 -11.27
C ASN A 97 -4.67 -2.73 -10.03
N VAL A 98 -4.24 -3.94 -9.74
CA VAL A 98 -4.52 -4.68 -8.52
C VAL A 98 -3.19 -4.93 -7.83
N THR A 99 -3.03 -4.44 -6.61
CA THR A 99 -1.86 -4.71 -5.78
C THR A 99 -2.25 -5.48 -4.53
N LEU A 100 -1.54 -6.57 -4.25
CA LEU A 100 -1.65 -7.32 -3.01
C LEU A 100 -0.48 -6.96 -2.10
N TYR A 101 -0.81 -6.62 -0.86
CA TYR A 101 0.13 -6.28 0.20
C TYR A 101 -0.04 -7.23 1.37
N ARG A 102 0.95 -7.22 2.26
CA ARG A 102 0.81 -7.71 3.62
C ARG A 102 0.12 -6.64 4.50
N THR A 103 0.51 -6.57 5.77
CA THR A 103 -0.08 -5.65 6.76
C THR A 103 0.33 -4.19 6.58
N THR A 104 1.25 -3.86 5.67
CA THR A 104 1.69 -2.48 5.41
C THR A 104 1.89 -2.21 3.92
N PRO A 105 1.68 -0.96 3.44
CA PRO A 105 1.93 -0.59 2.04
C PRO A 105 3.35 -0.84 1.54
N GLY A 106 4.34 -0.78 2.42
CA GLY A 106 5.75 -1.06 2.08
C GLY A 106 6.03 -2.54 1.80
N THR A 107 5.10 -3.44 2.16
CA THR A 107 5.25 -4.89 2.00
C THR A 107 4.37 -5.41 0.86
N MET A 108 4.73 -5.01 -0.36
CA MET A 108 4.04 -5.45 -1.58
C MET A 108 4.40 -6.91 -1.89
N LEU A 109 3.39 -7.72 -2.20
CA LEU A 109 3.54 -9.15 -2.51
C LEU A 109 3.36 -9.42 -4.00
N CYS A 110 2.35 -8.82 -4.61
CA CYS A 110 2.05 -8.97 -6.03
C CYS A 110 1.41 -7.71 -6.60
N THR A 111 1.64 -7.47 -7.88
CA THR A 111 0.94 -6.46 -8.69
C THR A 111 0.46 -7.10 -9.97
N ALA A 112 -0.78 -6.83 -10.34
CA ALA A 112 -1.32 -7.13 -11.66
C ALA A 112 -1.91 -5.84 -12.26
N GLY A 113 -1.70 -5.59 -13.54
CA GLY A 113 -2.22 -4.39 -14.19
C GLY A 113 -2.02 -4.46 -15.69
N ASP A 114 -2.67 -3.54 -16.40
CA ASP A 114 -2.31 -3.30 -17.79
C ASP A 114 -1.02 -2.49 -17.89
N THR A 115 -0.33 -2.73 -19.00
CA THR A 115 0.78 -1.91 -19.46
C THR A 115 0.62 -1.67 -20.96
N ILE A 116 1.39 -0.75 -21.54
CA ILE A 116 1.50 -0.60 -23.01
C ILE A 116 1.82 -1.94 -23.71
N ALA A 117 2.55 -2.85 -23.05
CA ALA A 117 2.89 -4.18 -23.56
C ALA A 117 1.85 -5.26 -23.24
N GLY A 118 0.67 -4.87 -22.77
CA GLY A 118 -0.42 -5.74 -22.35
C GLY A 118 -0.44 -6.02 -20.84
N PRO A 119 -1.44 -6.78 -20.36
CA PRO A 119 -1.57 -7.15 -18.96
C PRO A 119 -0.37 -7.93 -18.44
N ARG A 120 0.10 -7.59 -17.24
CA ARG A 120 1.21 -8.26 -16.55
C ARG A 120 0.88 -8.48 -15.09
N THR A 121 1.36 -9.60 -14.57
CA THR A 121 1.37 -9.91 -13.13
C THR A 121 2.82 -10.12 -12.71
N THR A 122 3.21 -9.55 -11.58
CA THR A 122 4.54 -9.69 -10.98
C THR A 122 4.36 -9.92 -9.48
N CYS A 123 5.13 -10.85 -8.92
CA CYS A 123 5.06 -11.18 -7.50
C CYS A 123 6.46 -11.32 -6.91
N THR A 124 6.62 -10.81 -5.70
CA THR A 124 7.80 -11.08 -4.86
C THR A 124 7.72 -12.47 -4.24
N ASP A 125 6.50 -12.97 -3.98
CA ASP A 125 6.24 -14.33 -3.51
C ASP A 125 5.23 -15.02 -4.44
N GLU A 126 5.70 -16.04 -5.15
CA GLU A 126 4.96 -16.78 -6.16
C GLU A 126 3.74 -17.53 -5.60
N ARG A 127 3.69 -17.78 -4.28
CA ARG A 127 2.56 -18.47 -3.65
C ARG A 127 1.25 -17.67 -3.77
N TYR A 128 1.34 -16.36 -3.94
CA TYR A 128 0.16 -15.48 -4.07
C TYR A 128 -0.27 -15.24 -5.52
N ARG A 129 0.46 -15.75 -6.53
CA ARG A 129 0.13 -15.48 -7.94
C ARG A 129 -1.27 -15.97 -8.31
N ALA A 130 -1.60 -17.21 -7.98
CA ALA A 130 -2.90 -17.80 -8.28
C ALA A 130 -4.06 -17.04 -7.60
N LEU A 131 -3.84 -16.52 -6.38
CA LEU A 131 -4.81 -15.69 -5.68
C LEU A 131 -5.07 -14.40 -6.47
N VAL A 132 -4.02 -13.67 -6.84
CA VAL A 132 -4.17 -12.41 -7.58
C VAL A 132 -4.80 -12.61 -8.96
N GLU A 133 -4.41 -13.65 -9.68
CA GLU A 133 -5.02 -13.98 -10.98
C GLU A 133 -6.52 -14.28 -10.84
N THR A 134 -6.91 -15.01 -9.79
CA THR A 134 -8.32 -15.27 -9.48
C THR A 134 -9.06 -13.96 -9.20
N VAL A 135 -8.49 -13.07 -8.37
CA VAL A 135 -9.09 -11.78 -8.06
C VAL A 135 -9.26 -10.92 -9.32
N VAL A 136 -8.23 -10.79 -10.15
CA VAL A 136 -8.27 -10.00 -11.40
C VAL A 136 -9.38 -10.49 -12.32
N ALA A 137 -9.55 -11.80 -12.47
CA ALA A 137 -10.62 -12.38 -13.28
C ALA A 137 -12.03 -12.16 -12.72
N ASN A 138 -12.15 -11.76 -11.44
CA ASN A 138 -13.41 -11.72 -10.70
C ASN A 138 -13.64 -10.40 -9.95
N LEU A 139 -12.99 -9.30 -10.33
CA LEU A 139 -13.10 -7.99 -9.66
C LEU A 139 -14.53 -7.44 -9.55
N ALA A 140 -15.45 -7.88 -10.41
CA ALA A 140 -16.85 -7.49 -10.36
C ALA A 140 -17.64 -8.18 -9.24
N LYS A 141 -17.09 -9.25 -8.63
CA LYS A 141 -17.74 -10.02 -7.56
C LYS A 141 -17.38 -9.46 -6.19
N PRO A 142 -18.31 -9.49 -5.21
CA PRO A 142 -18.04 -9.00 -3.86
C PRO A 142 -17.00 -9.84 -3.12
N ASP A 143 -16.94 -11.15 -3.40
CA ASP A 143 -15.97 -12.09 -2.85
C ASP A 143 -14.70 -12.22 -3.72
N LEU A 144 -14.53 -11.37 -4.73
CA LEU A 144 -13.39 -11.40 -5.64
C LEU A 144 -13.15 -12.77 -6.31
N GLY A 145 -14.16 -13.65 -6.34
CA GLY A 145 -14.06 -15.02 -6.85
C GLY A 145 -13.24 -15.98 -6.00
N LEU A 146 -12.87 -15.61 -4.77
CA LEU A 146 -12.08 -16.45 -3.87
C LEU A 146 -12.95 -17.46 -3.10
N GLY A 147 -14.28 -17.28 -3.09
CA GLY A 147 -15.21 -18.18 -2.42
C GLY A 147 -15.07 -18.19 -0.89
N GLY A 148 -15.72 -19.16 -0.24
CA GLY A 148 -15.80 -19.23 1.23
C GLY A 148 -14.52 -19.66 1.96
N ALA A 149 -13.43 -19.92 1.23
CA ALA A 149 -12.13 -20.23 1.84
C ALA A 149 -11.44 -18.99 2.40
N TYR A 150 -11.80 -17.80 1.89
CA TYR A 150 -11.21 -16.53 2.27
C TYR A 150 -12.24 -15.64 2.92
N LYS A 151 -11.86 -14.97 4.01
CA LYS A 151 -12.66 -13.92 4.60
C LYS A 151 -12.29 -12.58 3.96
N ILE A 152 -13.24 -11.97 3.27
CA ILE A 152 -13.03 -10.69 2.58
C ILE A 152 -13.84 -9.60 3.27
N GLU A 153 -13.15 -8.53 3.66
CA GLU A 153 -13.74 -7.38 4.32
C GLU A 153 -13.41 -6.13 3.50
N PRO A 154 -14.40 -5.49 2.85
CA PRO A 154 -14.17 -4.22 2.17
C PRO A 154 -13.81 -3.14 3.20
N VAL A 155 -12.80 -2.33 2.90
CA VAL A 155 -12.38 -1.21 3.74
C VAL A 155 -13.02 0.05 3.18
N PRO A 156 -13.98 0.66 3.90
CA PRO A 156 -14.71 1.81 3.40
C PRO A 156 -13.92 3.09 3.64
N PHE A 157 -13.78 3.94 2.62
CA PHE A 157 -13.15 5.26 2.72
C PHE A 157 -13.73 6.21 1.67
N ASP A 158 -13.90 7.49 2.01
CA ASP A 158 -14.14 8.53 1.00
C ASP A 158 -12.81 9.07 0.47
N LYS A 159 -12.77 9.41 -0.81
CA LYS A 159 -11.62 10.09 -1.42
C LYS A 159 -11.28 11.42 -0.73
N ASP A 160 -12.27 12.12 -0.20
CA ASP A 160 -12.14 13.47 0.37
C ASP A 160 -11.77 13.49 1.87
N GLY A 161 -11.34 12.37 2.45
CA GLY A 161 -10.90 12.36 3.85
C GLY A 161 -12.01 12.10 4.87
N LYS A 162 -13.29 12.12 4.47
CA LYS A 162 -14.38 11.64 5.33
C LYS A 162 -14.24 10.11 5.41
N LEU A 163 -14.24 9.56 6.61
CA LEU A 163 -14.66 8.16 6.72
C LEU A 163 -16.15 8.18 6.37
N PRO A 164 -16.67 7.21 5.61
CA PRO A 164 -18.11 7.04 5.54
C PRO A 164 -18.53 6.83 6.97
N SER A 165 -19.16 7.86 7.54
CA SER A 165 -19.63 7.85 8.92
C SER A 165 -20.35 6.54 9.04
N SER A 166 -19.86 5.67 9.92
CA SER A 166 -20.49 4.40 10.22
C SER A 166 -21.97 4.67 10.20
N ALA A 167 -22.69 3.95 9.33
CA ALA A 167 -24.13 3.86 9.44
C ALA A 167 -24.35 3.24 10.82
N ALA A 168 -24.38 4.13 11.82
CA ALA A 168 -24.89 3.91 13.12
C ALA A 168 -26.27 3.32 12.90
N GLY A 169 -26.56 2.27 13.67
CA GLY A 169 -27.88 1.64 13.70
C GLY A 169 -28.98 2.68 13.60
N GLN A 170 -29.98 2.42 12.77
CA GLN A 170 -31.27 1.83 13.19
C GLN A 170 -32.38 2.79 12.70
N PRO A 171 -33.65 2.37 12.63
CA PRO A 171 -34.26 1.10 13.05
C PRO A 171 -34.56 0.11 11.92
#